data_AF-A0AB37MKW7-F1
#
_entry.id   AF-A0AB37MKW7-F1
#
_cell.length_a   1.000
_cell.length_b   1.000
_cell.length_c   1.000
_cell.angle_alpha   90.00
_cell.angle_beta   90.00
_cell.angle_gamma   90.00
#
_symmetry.space_group_name_H-M   'P 1'
#
loop_
_entity.id
_entity.type
_entity.pdbx_description
1 polymer ?
#
loop_
_entity_poly.entity_id
_entity_poly.type
_entity_poly.pdbx_seq_one_letter_code
_entity_poly.pdbx_strand_id
1 'polypeptide(L)'
;MQLVILYSILCIIIFLVSVFLFKCKASFCYILSVWTFSSIFSVIFYIESQKYNNITLMPYIFFVLCLAISCIPFNCFNDKTTVIEIKNKMIFEKVITFFCIISILPFIENFIHILNTYNFDNSSQLADIYAEKMSGDLDKTKVINWYSPIGKICNSINLKFQYCSMFLLFLYISTRNINKYKLTALIIGCINPVLYTLSLSGRSAVVFTSLNAVLSFFLLRNYIQDREILRKIKVFSLIIFSSFILLFAIMTIARYSTNEGAQSVSILGWISLYAGEGTLNFNEYMWHTKAYTEGDNCFAFFKDAIGLDTFVDLFKRRNYWGAKTGISPSIFYTFIGDIFSDFGFLTIPFILTISFILIRRIYRKRIVSSNHLYWLYVWGMLCITGFTCYTYKVYSASLDLLCGLIILYLINSPLGINSRKNRIPLYPYNDRKRN
;
A
#
# COMPACT_ATOMS: atom_id res chain seq x y z
N MET A 1 -1.98 -24.84 16.57
CA MET A 1 -0.75 -24.17 17.06
C MET A 1 0.52 -24.56 16.27
N GLN A 2 0.91 -25.83 16.25
CA GLN A 2 2.18 -26.29 15.63
C GLN A 2 2.37 -25.81 14.18
N LEU A 3 1.31 -25.90 13.35
CA LEU A 3 1.36 -25.45 11.95
C LEU A 3 1.57 -23.94 11.79
N VAL A 4 1.02 -23.12 12.69
CA VAL A 4 1.21 -21.66 12.68
C VAL A 4 2.66 -21.31 13.02
N ILE A 5 3.23 -21.99 14.03
CA ILE A 5 4.64 -21.84 14.40
C ILE A 5 5.55 -22.28 13.25
N LEU A 6 5.27 -23.43 12.63
CA LEU A 6 6.02 -23.94 11.49
C LEU A 6 6.00 -22.96 10.31
N TYR A 7 4.84 -22.37 9.99
CA TYR A 7 4.70 -21.34 8.97
C TYR A 7 5.56 -20.10 9.28
N SER A 8 5.56 -19.64 10.53
CA SER A 8 6.39 -18.51 10.96
C SER A 8 7.89 -18.81 10.85
N ILE A 9 8.33 -19.99 11.31
CA ILE A 9 9.72 -20.45 11.17
C ILE A 9 10.12 -20.52 9.69
N LEU A 10 9.26 -21.06 8.83
CA LEU A 10 9.51 -21.11 7.38
C LEU A 10 9.69 -19.71 6.78
N CYS A 11 8.83 -18.74 7.15
CA CYS A 11 8.97 -17.35 6.70
C CYS A 11 10.28 -16.70 7.17
N ILE A 12 10.72 -17.00 8.40
CA ILE A 12 12.00 -16.53 8.94
C ILE A 12 13.17 -17.14 8.15
N ILE A 13 13.16 -18.46 7.92
CA ILE A 13 14.20 -19.15 7.17
C ILE A 13 14.29 -18.60 5.74
N ILE A 14 13.16 -18.47 5.03
CA ILE A 14 13.13 -17.92 3.67
C ILE A 14 13.73 -16.51 3.63
N PHE A 15 13.39 -15.66 4.60
CA PHE A 15 13.96 -14.32 4.71
C PHE A 15 15.47 -14.34 4.97
N LEU A 16 15.94 -15.10 5.95
CA LEU A 16 17.36 -15.19 6.31
C LEU A 16 18.19 -15.76 5.14
N VAL A 17 17.72 -16.83 4.49
CA VAL A 17 18.36 -17.42 3.31
C VAL A 17 18.42 -16.40 2.17
N SER A 18 17.34 -15.65 1.92
CA SER A 18 17.31 -14.63 0.88
C SER A 18 18.31 -13.49 1.13
N VAL A 19 18.46 -13.08 2.40
CA VAL A 19 19.37 -11.99 2.79
C VAL A 19 20.83 -12.45 2.79
N PHE A 20 21.14 -13.54 3.48
CA PHE A 20 22.52 -13.94 3.80
C PHE A 20 23.12 -14.89 2.76
N LEU A 21 22.35 -15.86 2.26
CA LEU A 21 22.85 -16.85 1.30
C LEU A 21 22.75 -16.33 -0.13
N PHE A 22 21.56 -15.95 -0.59
CA PHE A 22 21.34 -15.50 -1.96
C PHE A 22 21.63 -14.02 -2.21
N LYS A 23 21.75 -13.21 -1.14
CA LYS A 23 22.03 -11.77 -1.22
C LYS A 23 21.06 -11.06 -2.18
N CYS A 24 19.77 -11.39 -2.06
CA CYS A 24 18.70 -10.87 -2.89
C CYS A 24 18.60 -9.33 -2.83
N LYS A 25 17.89 -8.75 -3.80
CA LYS A 25 17.68 -7.29 -3.89
C LYS A 25 16.94 -6.75 -2.66
N ALA A 26 17.22 -5.50 -2.27
CA ALA A 26 16.63 -4.94 -1.05
C ALA A 26 15.11 -4.78 -1.10
N SER A 27 14.53 -4.46 -2.27
CA SER A 27 13.07 -4.43 -2.45
C SER A 27 12.44 -5.81 -2.23
N PHE A 28 13.10 -6.87 -2.71
CA PHE A 28 12.69 -8.26 -2.49
C PHE A 28 12.76 -8.63 -1.00
N CYS A 29 13.91 -8.39 -0.35
CA CYS A 29 14.08 -8.68 1.07
C CYS A 29 13.13 -7.86 1.95
N TYR A 30 12.80 -6.63 1.55
CA TYR A 30 11.85 -5.80 2.26
C TYR A 30 10.44 -6.39 2.24
N ILE A 31 9.95 -6.81 1.07
CA ILE A 31 8.64 -7.50 0.98
C ILE A 31 8.65 -8.72 1.90
N LEU A 32 9.67 -9.59 1.79
CA LEU A 32 9.77 -10.77 2.66
C LEU A 32 9.77 -10.40 4.15
N SER A 33 10.49 -9.34 4.54
CA SER A 33 10.53 -8.91 5.94
C SER A 33 9.15 -8.54 6.48
N VAL A 34 8.30 -7.87 5.69
CA VAL A 34 6.93 -7.53 6.09
C VAL A 34 6.12 -8.80 6.37
N TRP A 35 6.24 -9.79 5.49
CA TRP A 35 5.57 -11.08 5.65
C TRP A 35 6.12 -11.91 6.81
N THR A 36 7.43 -11.87 7.05
CA THR A 36 8.06 -12.48 8.23
C THR A 36 7.52 -11.85 9.51
N PHE A 37 7.47 -10.51 9.61
CA PHE A 37 6.89 -9.83 10.76
C PHE A 37 5.42 -10.22 10.95
N SER A 38 4.61 -10.20 9.88
CA SER A 38 3.21 -10.63 9.94
C SER A 38 3.06 -12.08 10.43
N SER A 39 3.94 -12.99 10.00
CA SER A 39 3.92 -14.39 10.45
C SER A 39 4.25 -14.56 11.94
N ILE A 40 5.11 -13.71 12.50
CA ILE A 40 5.40 -13.68 13.95
C ILE A 40 4.17 -13.19 14.72
N PHE A 41 3.55 -12.08 14.27
CA PHE A 41 2.30 -11.59 14.86
C PHE A 41 1.15 -12.58 14.72
N SER A 42 1.15 -13.43 13.69
CA SER A 42 0.17 -14.51 13.53
C SER A 42 0.28 -15.53 14.67
N VAL A 43 1.50 -15.88 15.12
CA VAL A 43 1.68 -16.78 16.28
C VAL A 43 1.12 -16.15 17.55
N ILE A 44 1.45 -14.88 17.80
CA ILE A 44 0.96 -14.16 18.98
C ILE A 44 -0.57 -14.09 18.95
N PHE A 45 -1.15 -13.66 17.83
CA PHE A 45 -2.60 -13.52 17.70
C PHE A 45 -3.33 -14.86 17.80
N TYR A 46 -2.75 -15.95 17.30
CA TYR A 46 -3.32 -17.30 17.45
C TYR A 46 -3.44 -17.68 18.93
N ILE A 47 -2.40 -17.44 19.73
CA ILE A 47 -2.38 -17.73 21.17
C ILE A 47 -3.35 -16.83 21.94
N GLU A 48 -3.38 -15.55 21.64
CA GLU A 48 -4.19 -14.59 22.39
C GLU A 48 -5.69 -14.67 22.06
N SER A 49 -6.04 -14.93 20.79
CA SER A 49 -7.45 -14.93 20.37
C SER A 49 -8.20 -16.20 20.73
N GLN A 50 -7.52 -17.36 20.71
CA GLN A 50 -8.15 -18.68 20.90
C GLN A 50 -9.34 -18.96 19.95
N LYS A 51 -9.40 -18.28 18.79
CA LYS A 51 -10.52 -18.38 17.83
C LYS A 51 -10.31 -19.42 16.72
N TYR A 52 -9.10 -19.95 16.56
CA TYR A 52 -8.69 -20.71 15.38
C TYR A 52 -8.50 -22.19 15.69
N ASN A 53 -9.38 -23.03 15.11
CA ASN A 53 -9.47 -24.45 15.45
C ASN A 53 -9.24 -25.38 14.25
N ASN A 54 -9.37 -24.87 13.03
CA ASN A 54 -9.29 -25.64 11.78
C ASN A 54 -8.10 -25.20 10.90
N ILE A 55 -6.94 -24.98 11.53
CA ILE A 55 -5.71 -24.67 10.79
C ILE A 55 -5.13 -25.95 10.19
N THR A 56 -4.96 -25.98 8.87
CA THR A 56 -4.41 -27.11 8.12
C THR A 56 -3.15 -26.73 7.33
N LEU A 57 -2.41 -27.73 6.84
CA LEU A 57 -1.11 -27.52 6.17
C LEU A 57 -1.25 -26.98 4.73
N MET A 58 -2.21 -27.52 3.97
CA MET A 58 -2.36 -27.22 2.55
C MET A 58 -2.58 -25.73 2.22
N PRO A 59 -3.40 -24.97 2.98
CA PRO A 59 -3.57 -23.53 2.75
C PRO A 59 -2.25 -22.77 2.90
N TYR A 60 -1.39 -23.14 3.86
CA TYR A 60 -0.08 -22.49 4.00
C TYR A 60 0.88 -22.82 2.85
N ILE A 61 0.87 -24.05 2.34
CA ILE A 61 1.68 -24.41 1.16
C ILE A 61 1.25 -23.55 -0.05
N PHE A 62 -0.05 -23.49 -0.31
CA PHE A 62 -0.62 -22.65 -1.37
C PHE A 62 -0.24 -21.18 -1.19
N PHE A 63 -0.38 -20.68 0.03
CA PHE A 63 -0.09 -19.30 0.38
C PHE A 63 1.38 -18.93 0.11
N VAL A 64 2.31 -19.75 0.62
CA VAL A 64 3.75 -19.54 0.45
C VAL A 64 4.14 -19.59 -1.03
N LEU A 65 3.55 -20.49 -1.81
CA LEU A 65 3.78 -20.56 -3.25
C LEU A 65 3.33 -19.28 -3.97
N CYS A 66 2.11 -18.81 -3.71
CA CYS A 66 1.58 -17.56 -4.28
C CYS A 66 2.43 -16.36 -3.88
N LEU A 67 2.86 -16.28 -2.62
CA LEU A 67 3.73 -15.22 -2.14
C LEU A 67 5.12 -15.27 -2.81
N ALA A 68 5.71 -16.46 -2.93
CA ALA A 68 7.00 -16.64 -3.59
C ALA A 68 6.94 -16.15 -5.04
N ILE A 69 5.92 -16.55 -5.81
CA ILE A 69 5.71 -16.12 -7.20
C ILE A 69 5.54 -14.60 -7.29
N SER A 70 4.78 -14.00 -6.36
CA SER A 70 4.55 -12.56 -6.30
C SER A 70 5.83 -11.76 -6.08
N CYS A 71 6.80 -12.33 -5.36
CA CYS A 71 8.06 -11.68 -5.04
C CYS A 71 9.11 -11.75 -6.16
N ILE A 72 9.05 -12.73 -7.07
CA ILE A 72 10.08 -12.96 -8.12
C ILE A 72 10.45 -11.68 -8.90
N PRO A 73 9.51 -10.85 -9.39
CA PRO A 73 9.84 -9.67 -10.20
C PRO A 73 10.82 -8.69 -9.53
N PHE A 74 10.79 -8.57 -8.20
CA PHE A 74 11.65 -7.65 -7.44
C PHE A 74 13.10 -8.09 -7.39
N ASN A 75 13.37 -9.39 -7.51
CA ASN A 75 14.75 -9.89 -7.59
C ASN A 75 15.30 -9.82 -9.03
N CYS A 76 14.41 -9.76 -10.05
CA CYS A 76 14.77 -9.65 -11.46
C CYS A 76 15.19 -8.23 -11.89
N PHE A 77 14.79 -7.18 -11.16
CA PHE A 77 15.16 -5.79 -11.47
C PHE A 77 16.60 -5.48 -11.06
N ASN A 78 17.46 -5.09 -12.03
CA ASN A 78 18.86 -4.78 -11.75
C ASN A 78 19.10 -3.28 -11.51
N ASP A 79 18.71 -2.82 -10.33
CA ASP A 79 18.90 -1.47 -9.78
C ASP A 79 20.35 -0.93 -9.73
N LYS A 80 21.36 -1.73 -10.11
CA LYS A 80 22.78 -1.32 -10.16
C LYS A 80 23.25 -0.90 -11.55
N THR A 81 22.60 -1.36 -12.62
CA THR A 81 23.05 -1.15 -14.01
C THR A 81 21.94 -0.65 -14.93
N THR A 82 20.68 -0.87 -14.58
CA THR A 82 19.56 -0.39 -15.37
C THR A 82 19.41 1.12 -15.22
N VAL A 83 19.29 1.84 -16.32
CA VAL A 83 18.92 3.26 -16.37
C VAL A 83 17.40 3.39 -16.37
N ILE A 84 16.85 4.27 -15.53
CA ILE A 84 15.43 4.59 -15.56
C ILE A 84 15.23 5.81 -16.47
N GLU A 85 14.33 5.72 -17.44
CA GLU A 85 14.07 6.81 -18.39
C GLU A 85 12.70 7.43 -18.13
N ILE A 86 12.66 8.73 -17.81
CA ILE A 86 11.44 9.54 -17.90
C ILE A 86 11.39 10.09 -19.32
N LYS A 87 10.43 9.65 -20.13
CA LYS A 87 10.43 9.97 -21.56
C LYS A 87 10.00 11.40 -21.89
N ASN A 88 9.15 12.01 -21.04
CA ASN A 88 8.63 13.35 -21.28
C ASN A 88 8.88 14.27 -20.07
N LYS A 89 10.00 14.99 -20.12
CA LYS A 89 10.41 15.97 -19.10
C LYS A 89 9.35 17.05 -18.89
N MET A 90 8.77 17.59 -19.97
CA MET A 90 7.82 18.70 -19.89
C MET A 90 6.54 18.28 -19.18
N ILE A 91 5.96 17.12 -19.54
CA ILE A 91 4.77 16.60 -18.87
C ILE A 91 5.10 16.25 -17.41
N PHE A 92 6.26 15.63 -17.16
CA PHE A 92 6.70 15.34 -15.79
C PHE A 92 6.74 16.59 -14.91
N GLU A 93 7.39 17.66 -15.38
CA GLU A 93 7.48 18.92 -14.63
C GLU A 93 6.12 19.59 -14.41
N LYS A 94 5.23 19.55 -15.42
CA LYS A 94 3.85 20.07 -15.30
C LYS A 94 3.02 19.29 -14.30
N VAL A 95 3.07 17.96 -14.33
CA VAL A 95 2.37 17.08 -13.38
C VAL A 95 2.86 17.36 -11.95
N ILE A 96 4.18 17.43 -11.75
CA ILE A 96 4.76 17.74 -10.44
C ILE A 96 4.30 19.13 -9.96
N THR A 97 4.41 20.16 -10.79
CA THR A 97 3.96 21.52 -10.41
C THR A 97 2.46 21.56 -10.09
N PHE A 98 1.63 20.92 -10.92
CA PHE A 98 0.18 20.85 -10.69
C PHE A 98 -0.13 20.17 -9.36
N PHE A 99 0.48 19.02 -9.10
CA PHE A 99 0.32 18.29 -7.84
C PHE A 99 0.76 19.14 -6.63
N CYS A 100 1.87 19.87 -6.73
CA CYS A 100 2.31 20.79 -5.67
C CYS A 100 1.24 21.86 -5.37
N ILE A 101 0.66 22.49 -6.39
CA ILE A 101 -0.31 23.58 -6.22
C ILE A 101 -1.57 23.08 -5.51
N ILE A 102 -2.14 21.96 -5.97
CA ILE A 102 -3.38 21.41 -5.39
C ILE A 102 -3.18 20.82 -3.98
N SER A 103 -1.94 20.63 -3.54
CA SER A 103 -1.65 19.99 -2.25
C SER A 103 -1.59 20.96 -1.08
N ILE A 104 -1.34 22.25 -1.33
CA ILE A 104 -1.07 23.22 -0.25
C ILE A 104 -2.31 23.51 0.59
N LEU A 105 -3.43 23.87 -0.05
CA LEU A 105 -4.65 24.25 0.67
C LEU A 105 -5.24 23.08 1.51
N PRO A 106 -5.42 21.87 0.94
CA PRO A 106 -5.90 20.72 1.73
C PRO A 106 -5.01 20.38 2.91
N PHE A 107 -3.69 20.58 2.78
CA PHE A 107 -2.76 20.33 3.87
C PHE A 107 -3.02 21.24 5.06
N ILE A 108 -3.16 22.55 4.80
CA ILE A 108 -3.43 23.54 5.84
C ILE A 108 -4.75 23.23 6.55
N GLU A 109 -5.81 22.97 5.78
CA GLU A 109 -7.15 22.68 6.33
C GLU A 109 -7.17 21.37 7.13
N ASN A 110 -6.53 20.32 6.62
CA ASN A 110 -6.40 19.05 7.35
C ASN A 110 -5.59 19.21 8.63
N PHE A 111 -4.49 19.95 8.57
CA PHE A 111 -3.62 20.15 9.72
C PHE A 111 -4.32 20.92 10.84
N ILE A 112 -5.01 22.02 10.50
CA ILE A 112 -5.82 22.79 11.46
C ILE A 112 -6.92 21.91 12.07
N HIS A 113 -7.62 21.13 11.25
CA HIS A 113 -8.67 20.23 11.75
C HIS A 113 -8.10 19.19 12.73
N ILE A 114 -7.01 18.50 12.39
CA ILE A 114 -6.38 17.52 13.28
C ILE A 114 -5.96 18.16 14.60
N LEU A 115 -5.35 19.35 14.58
CA LEU A 115 -4.96 20.04 15.80
C LEU A 115 -6.16 20.35 16.71
N ASN A 116 -7.32 20.70 16.13
CA ASN A 116 -8.53 20.98 16.89
C ASN A 116 -9.20 19.71 17.43
N THR A 117 -9.18 18.61 16.65
CA THR A 117 -9.84 17.36 16.99
C THR A 117 -9.03 16.51 17.99
N TYR A 118 -7.71 16.52 17.91
CA TYR A 118 -6.83 15.68 18.74
C TYR A 118 -6.36 16.35 20.05
N ASN A 119 -7.06 17.37 20.53
CA ASN A 119 -6.85 17.91 21.88
C ASN A 119 -7.35 16.91 22.94
N PHE A 120 -6.65 16.81 24.08
CA PHE A 120 -6.88 15.80 25.13
C PHE A 120 -8.34 15.70 25.61
N ASP A 121 -9.10 16.79 25.52
CA ASP A 121 -10.49 16.88 25.98
C ASP A 121 -11.53 16.27 25.01
N ASN A 122 -11.16 15.93 23.76
CA ASN A 122 -12.10 15.54 22.69
C ASN A 122 -12.01 14.06 22.24
N SER A 123 -11.41 13.18 23.04
CA SER A 123 -11.16 11.78 22.66
C SER A 123 -12.42 10.96 22.34
N SER A 124 -13.59 11.31 22.92
CA SER A 124 -14.89 10.69 22.62
C SER A 124 -15.36 10.93 21.19
N GLN A 125 -15.12 12.12 20.63
CA GLN A 125 -15.55 12.47 19.27
C GLN A 125 -14.91 11.59 18.20
N LEU A 126 -13.69 11.11 18.42
CA LEU A 126 -13.01 10.19 17.49
C LEU A 126 -13.66 8.81 17.44
N ALA A 127 -14.24 8.35 18.56
CA ALA A 127 -14.98 7.10 18.64
C ALA A 127 -16.32 7.22 17.90
N ASP A 128 -17.03 8.33 18.08
CA ASP A 128 -18.32 8.60 17.44
C ASP A 128 -18.20 8.68 15.91
N ILE A 129 -17.23 9.44 15.39
CA ILE A 129 -16.93 9.53 13.94
C ILE A 129 -16.65 8.13 13.35
N TYR A 130 -15.97 7.27 14.11
CA TYR A 130 -15.68 5.91 13.67
C TYR A 130 -16.93 5.02 13.68
N ALA A 131 -17.80 5.15 14.69
CA ALA A 131 -19.05 4.41 14.79
C ALA A 131 -20.00 4.76 13.63
N GLU A 132 -20.18 6.04 13.34
CA GLU A 132 -20.97 6.51 12.18
C GLU A 132 -20.40 5.97 10.85
N LYS A 133 -19.07 5.90 10.74
CA LYS A 133 -18.42 5.32 9.57
C LYS A 133 -18.72 3.84 9.36
N MET A 134 -18.84 3.09 10.46
CA MET A 134 -19.07 1.65 10.41
C MET A 134 -20.55 1.31 10.25
N SER A 135 -21.49 2.19 10.65
CA SER A 135 -22.92 1.97 10.47
C SER A 135 -23.38 2.11 9.01
N GLY A 136 -22.61 2.76 8.15
CA GLY A 136 -22.95 2.97 6.73
C GLY A 136 -23.87 4.17 6.48
N ASP A 137 -24.40 4.79 7.54
CA ASP A 137 -25.24 6.00 7.50
C ASP A 137 -24.41 7.31 7.47
N LEU A 138 -23.20 7.25 6.90
CA LEU A 138 -22.31 8.41 6.80
C LEU A 138 -22.90 9.48 5.89
N ASP A 139 -23.50 10.50 6.48
CA ASP A 139 -23.74 11.76 5.82
C ASP A 139 -22.40 12.48 5.61
N LYS A 140 -21.78 12.22 4.45
CA LYS A 140 -20.49 12.79 4.06
C LYS A 140 -20.48 14.32 4.10
N THR A 141 -21.66 14.97 4.01
CA THR A 141 -21.76 16.44 4.06
C THR A 141 -21.66 16.98 5.49
N LYS A 142 -22.14 16.22 6.49
CA LYS A 142 -22.01 16.55 7.91
C LYS A 142 -20.62 16.24 8.44
N VAL A 143 -20.03 15.11 8.02
CA VAL A 143 -18.71 14.68 8.51
C VAL A 143 -17.57 15.49 7.88
N ILE A 144 -17.65 15.87 6.61
CA ILE A 144 -16.59 16.63 5.92
C ILE A 144 -16.98 18.10 5.77
N ASN A 145 -17.00 18.81 6.90
CA ASN A 145 -17.36 20.22 6.98
C ASN A 145 -16.16 21.17 7.14
N TRP A 146 -14.93 20.67 7.35
CA TRP A 146 -13.75 21.50 7.65
C TRP A 146 -13.02 22.05 6.43
N TYR A 147 -13.37 21.60 5.22
CA TYR A 147 -12.79 22.11 3.99
C TYR A 147 -13.59 23.29 3.42
N SER A 148 -12.89 24.32 2.95
CA SER A 148 -13.46 25.31 2.04
C SER A 148 -13.90 24.67 0.71
N PRO A 149 -14.75 25.31 -0.09
CA PRO A 149 -15.16 24.77 -1.39
C PRO A 149 -13.99 24.43 -2.32
N ILE A 150 -12.97 25.31 -2.38
CA ILE A 150 -11.75 25.08 -3.16
C ILE A 150 -10.93 23.95 -2.52
N GLY A 151 -10.81 23.95 -1.20
CA GLY A 151 -10.17 22.89 -0.42
C GLY A 151 -10.72 21.50 -0.73
N LYS A 152 -12.05 21.35 -0.80
CA LYS A 152 -12.75 20.10 -1.17
C LYS A 152 -12.33 19.61 -2.56
N ILE A 153 -12.28 20.51 -3.54
CA ILE A 153 -11.87 20.17 -4.92
C ILE A 153 -10.40 19.77 -4.94
N CYS A 154 -9.53 20.59 -4.36
CA CYS A 154 -8.09 20.34 -4.30
C CYS A 154 -7.78 19.00 -3.60
N ASN A 155 -8.44 18.72 -2.47
CA ASN A 155 -8.28 17.47 -1.74
C ASN A 155 -8.76 16.27 -2.57
N SER A 156 -9.93 16.38 -3.22
CA SER A 156 -10.47 15.32 -4.07
C SER A 156 -9.52 14.96 -5.21
N ILE A 157 -8.88 15.95 -5.83
CA ILE A 157 -7.88 15.74 -6.88
C ILE A 157 -6.57 15.19 -6.27
N ASN A 158 -6.11 15.71 -5.12
CA ASN A 158 -4.92 15.20 -4.44
C ASN A 158 -5.05 13.70 -4.11
N LEU A 159 -6.23 13.27 -3.63
CA LEU A 159 -6.50 11.85 -3.34
C LEU A 159 -6.39 10.97 -4.60
N LYS A 160 -6.65 11.49 -5.81
CA LYS A 160 -6.42 10.73 -7.06
C LYS A 160 -4.94 10.43 -7.33
N PHE A 161 -4.02 11.15 -6.69
CA PHE A 161 -2.59 10.89 -6.77
C PHE A 161 -2.10 9.90 -5.70
N GLN A 162 -2.95 9.42 -4.77
CA GLN A 162 -2.48 8.69 -3.59
C GLN A 162 -1.62 7.45 -3.91
N TYR A 163 -1.91 6.77 -5.04
CA TYR A 163 -1.17 5.58 -5.48
C TYR A 163 0.02 5.89 -6.41
N CYS A 164 0.27 7.15 -6.78
CA CYS A 164 1.45 7.53 -7.56
C CYS A 164 2.34 8.59 -6.90
N SER A 165 1.84 9.34 -5.93
CA SER A 165 2.52 10.50 -5.32
C SER A 165 3.87 10.13 -4.71
N MET A 166 3.93 9.03 -3.94
CA MET A 166 5.17 8.56 -3.33
C MET A 166 6.21 8.14 -4.40
N PHE A 167 5.76 7.43 -5.44
CA PHE A 167 6.63 7.09 -6.57
C PHE A 167 7.15 8.34 -7.29
N LEU A 168 6.29 9.33 -7.54
CA LEU A 168 6.66 10.61 -8.16
C LEU A 168 7.65 11.41 -7.30
N LEU A 169 7.48 11.41 -5.96
CA LEU A 169 8.42 12.03 -5.02
C LEU A 169 9.82 11.43 -5.16
N PHE A 170 9.95 10.10 -5.11
CA PHE A 170 11.24 9.43 -5.25
C PHE A 170 11.82 9.54 -6.66
N LEU A 171 10.99 9.59 -7.70
CA LEU A 171 11.42 9.91 -9.06
C LEU A 171 12.03 11.31 -9.13
N TYR A 172 11.36 12.30 -8.54
CA TYR A 172 11.80 13.69 -8.55
C TYR A 172 13.11 13.88 -7.78
N ILE A 173 13.25 13.26 -6.59
CA ILE A 173 14.51 13.27 -5.82
C ILE A 173 15.65 12.54 -6.54
N SER A 174 15.34 11.61 -7.45
CA SER A 174 16.36 10.94 -8.26
C SER A 174 16.89 11.83 -9.40
N THR A 175 16.27 12.98 -9.68
CA THR A 175 16.76 13.96 -10.66
C THR A 175 17.91 14.81 -10.10
N ARG A 176 18.70 15.47 -10.97
CA ARG A 176 19.88 16.24 -10.54
C ARG A 176 19.56 17.62 -9.95
N ASN A 177 18.53 18.30 -10.48
CA ASN A 177 18.27 19.71 -10.17
C ASN A 177 16.99 19.85 -9.34
N ILE A 178 17.11 19.58 -8.05
CA ILE A 178 15.96 19.55 -7.13
C ILE A 178 15.68 20.96 -6.62
N ASN A 179 14.50 21.51 -6.97
CA ASN A 179 13.98 22.71 -6.34
C ASN A 179 13.41 22.37 -4.95
N LYS A 180 13.95 23.01 -3.90
CA LYS A 180 13.55 22.78 -2.49
C LYS A 180 12.07 23.05 -2.22
N TYR A 181 11.48 24.07 -2.85
CA TYR A 181 10.06 24.41 -2.65
C TYR A 181 9.15 23.36 -3.27
N LYS A 182 9.47 22.89 -4.48
CA LYS A 182 8.75 21.78 -5.12
C LYS A 182 8.89 20.49 -4.32
N LEU A 183 10.08 20.23 -3.77
CA LEU A 183 10.31 19.06 -2.92
C LEU A 183 9.42 19.12 -1.67
N THR A 184 9.40 20.24 -0.95
CA THR A 184 8.55 20.42 0.23
C THR A 184 7.07 20.27 -0.11
N ALA A 185 6.60 20.89 -1.20
CA ALA A 185 5.20 20.78 -1.63
C ALA A 185 4.82 19.36 -2.09
N LEU A 186 5.73 18.61 -2.71
CA LEU A 186 5.54 17.19 -3.03
C LEU A 186 5.40 16.33 -1.78
N ILE A 187 6.25 16.58 -0.76
CA ILE A 187 6.17 15.88 0.53
C ILE A 187 4.82 16.16 1.19
N ILE A 188 4.39 17.44 1.22
CA ILE A 188 3.06 17.85 1.69
C ILE A 188 1.96 17.07 0.96
N GLY A 189 2.03 17.00 -0.38
CA GLY A 189 1.06 16.28 -1.18
C GLY A 189 0.99 14.78 -0.86
N CYS A 190 2.12 14.14 -0.53
CA CYS A 190 2.16 12.74 -0.10
C CYS A 190 1.57 12.53 1.30
N ILE A 191 1.59 13.55 2.16
CA ILE A 191 1.08 13.49 3.54
C ILE A 191 -0.44 13.73 3.58
N ASN A 192 -1.02 14.46 2.63
CA ASN A 192 -2.46 14.77 2.61
C ASN A 192 -3.40 13.56 2.76
N PRO A 193 -3.22 12.44 2.02
CA PRO A 193 -4.07 11.26 2.21
C PRO A 193 -4.00 10.68 3.64
N VAL A 194 -2.84 10.80 4.29
CA VAL A 194 -2.64 10.37 5.68
C VAL A 194 -3.44 11.27 6.62
N LEU A 195 -3.30 12.59 6.49
CA LEU A 195 -4.04 13.53 7.34
C LEU A 195 -5.55 13.39 7.14
N TYR A 196 -6.02 13.33 5.88
CA TYR A 196 -7.43 13.11 5.57
C TYR A 196 -7.98 11.84 6.24
N THR A 197 -7.21 10.75 6.20
CA THR A 197 -7.65 9.48 6.81
C THR A 197 -7.66 9.56 8.34
N LEU A 198 -6.68 10.26 8.94
CA LEU A 198 -6.65 10.51 10.39
C LEU A 198 -7.82 11.38 10.84
N SER A 199 -8.19 12.43 10.08
CA SER A 199 -9.39 13.23 10.33
C SER A 199 -10.68 12.39 10.34
N LEU A 200 -10.69 11.27 9.61
CA LEU A 200 -11.79 10.30 9.60
C LEU A 200 -11.54 9.10 10.54
N SER A 201 -10.71 9.28 11.57
CA SER A 201 -10.39 8.27 12.60
C SER A 201 -9.80 6.96 12.05
N GLY A 202 -9.21 7.01 10.85
CA GLY A 202 -8.55 5.89 10.18
C GLY A 202 -7.03 5.88 10.40
N ARG A 203 -6.47 4.68 10.62
CA ARG A 203 -5.03 4.49 10.91
C ARG A 203 -4.27 3.76 9.79
N SER A 204 -4.99 3.08 8.91
CA SER A 204 -4.41 2.27 7.84
C SER A 204 -3.56 3.10 6.87
N ALA A 205 -3.95 4.34 6.57
CA ALA A 205 -3.20 5.21 5.67
C ALA A 205 -1.78 5.51 6.18
N VAL A 206 -1.59 5.67 7.49
CA VAL A 206 -0.25 5.85 8.09
C VAL A 206 0.64 4.64 7.80
N VAL A 207 0.13 3.44 8.10
CA VAL A 207 0.86 2.18 7.92
C VAL A 207 1.17 1.98 6.45
N PHE A 208 0.17 2.07 5.57
CA PHE A 208 0.34 1.83 4.13
C PHE A 208 1.25 2.87 3.48
N THR A 209 1.16 4.15 3.87
CA THR A 209 2.05 5.20 3.34
C THR A 209 3.49 5.01 3.82
N SER A 210 3.68 4.55 5.06
CA SER A 210 5.02 4.25 5.59
C SER A 210 5.66 3.06 4.85
N LEU A 211 4.90 1.98 4.66
CA LEU A 211 5.36 0.83 3.88
C LEU A 211 5.71 1.25 2.44
N ASN A 212 4.85 2.07 1.83
CA ASN A 212 5.03 2.63 0.50
C ASN A 212 6.32 3.46 0.37
N ALA A 213 6.60 4.33 1.35
CA ALA A 213 7.79 5.15 1.36
C ALA A 213 9.08 4.29 1.38
N VAL A 214 9.09 3.22 2.17
CA VAL A 214 10.24 2.30 2.26
C VAL A 214 10.41 1.50 0.96
N LEU A 215 9.31 1.01 0.36
CA LEU A 215 9.37 0.36 -0.94
C LEU A 215 9.93 1.30 -2.02
N SER A 216 9.40 2.52 -2.09
CA SER A 216 9.85 3.54 -3.04
C SER A 216 11.34 3.86 -2.86
N PHE A 217 11.78 3.99 -1.61
CA PHE A 217 13.19 4.14 -1.29
C PHE A 217 14.01 2.95 -1.80
N PHE A 218 13.64 1.71 -1.52
CA PHE A 218 14.43 0.57 -1.98
C PHE A 218 14.46 0.39 -3.50
N LEU A 219 13.39 0.78 -4.21
CA LEU A 219 13.36 0.75 -5.67
C LEU A 219 14.25 1.84 -6.30
N LEU A 220 14.38 3.01 -5.67
CA LEU A 220 14.99 4.20 -6.29
C LEU A 220 16.27 4.72 -5.61
N ARG A 221 16.65 4.21 -4.43
CA ARG A 221 17.81 4.70 -3.64
C ARG A 221 19.13 4.75 -4.40
N ASN A 222 19.35 3.84 -5.35
CA ASN A 222 20.59 3.81 -6.13
C ASN A 222 20.63 4.91 -7.20
N TYR A 223 19.50 5.56 -7.50
CA TYR A 223 19.38 6.63 -8.48
C TYR A 223 19.46 8.02 -7.87
N ILE A 224 19.26 8.13 -6.55
CA ILE A 224 19.42 9.38 -5.80
C ILE A 224 20.91 9.77 -5.76
N GLN A 225 21.24 10.87 -6.44
CA GLN A 225 22.62 11.32 -6.61
C GLN A 225 23.16 12.05 -5.38
N ASP A 226 22.28 12.80 -4.71
CA ASP A 226 22.64 13.62 -3.55
C ASP A 226 22.72 12.77 -2.27
N ARG A 227 23.94 12.66 -1.73
CA ARG A 227 24.21 11.91 -0.50
C ARG A 227 23.71 12.60 0.76
N GLU A 228 23.59 13.93 0.76
CA GLU A 228 22.97 14.63 1.86
C GLU A 228 21.49 14.31 1.95
N ILE A 229 20.79 14.24 0.81
CA ILE A 229 19.38 13.84 0.77
C ILE A 229 19.23 12.42 1.32
N LEU A 230 20.09 11.48 0.93
CA LEU A 230 20.05 10.13 1.49
C LEU A 230 20.27 10.10 3.00
N ARG A 231 21.17 10.94 3.53
CA ARG A 231 21.38 11.08 4.99
C ARG A 231 20.14 11.66 5.68
N LYS A 232 19.57 12.72 5.10
CA LYS A 232 18.35 13.37 5.60
C LYS A 232 17.17 12.39 5.61
N ILE A 233 16.97 11.61 4.54
CA ILE A 233 15.92 10.58 4.48
C ILE A 233 16.04 9.61 5.66
N LYS A 234 17.26 9.14 5.99
CA LYS A 234 17.46 8.24 7.13
C LYS A 234 17.08 8.90 8.46
N VAL A 235 17.55 10.12 8.72
CA VAL A 235 17.24 10.85 9.96
C VAL A 235 15.75 11.17 10.07
N PHE A 236 15.14 11.72 9.02
CA PHE A 236 13.71 12.01 8.99
C PHE A 236 12.86 10.75 9.11
N SER A 237 13.28 9.64 8.50
CA SER A 237 12.56 8.37 8.65
C SER A 237 12.52 7.88 10.09
N LEU A 238 13.59 8.10 10.87
CA LEU A 238 13.63 7.73 12.28
C LEU A 238 12.70 8.61 13.12
N ILE A 239 12.70 9.93 12.88
CA ILE A 239 11.79 10.87 13.57
C ILE A 239 10.33 10.53 13.27
N ILE A 240 9.99 10.40 11.99
CA ILE A 240 8.63 10.10 11.52
C ILE A 240 8.16 8.75 12.08
N PHE A 241 9.01 7.73 12.05
CA PHE A 241 8.68 6.41 12.57
C PHE A 241 8.41 6.45 14.08
N SER A 242 9.24 7.16 14.85
CA SER A 242 9.02 7.35 16.30
C SER A 242 7.71 8.09 16.59
N SER A 243 7.41 9.17 15.86
CA SER A 243 6.14 9.90 16.01
C SER A 243 4.93 9.03 15.66
N PHE A 244 5.04 8.16 14.65
CA PHE A 244 3.98 7.24 14.28
C PHE A 244 3.76 6.13 15.32
N ILE A 245 4.84 5.57 15.89
CA ILE A 245 4.69 4.60 16.99
C ILE A 245 3.94 5.24 18.16
N LEU A 246 4.29 6.46 18.52
CA LEU A 246 3.62 7.18 19.60
C LEU A 246 2.13 7.42 19.29
N LEU A 247 1.82 7.99 18.13
CA LEU A 247 0.44 8.22 17.69
C LEU A 247 -0.35 6.91 17.66
N PHE A 248 0.21 5.86 17.07
CA PHE A 248 -0.42 4.54 16.99
C PHE A 248 -0.66 3.94 18.37
N ALA A 249 0.29 4.07 19.31
CA ALA A 249 0.15 3.58 20.67
C ALA A 249 -0.99 4.30 21.42
N ILE A 250 -1.02 5.63 21.40
CA ILE A 250 -2.09 6.44 22.03
C ILE A 250 -3.46 5.99 21.52
N MET A 251 -3.58 5.94 20.20
CA MET A 251 -4.80 5.55 19.52
C MET A 251 -5.21 4.10 19.85
N THR A 252 -4.25 3.17 19.90
CA THR A 252 -4.50 1.76 20.18
C THR A 252 -4.97 1.57 21.61
N ILE A 253 -4.32 2.22 22.58
CA ILE A 253 -4.72 2.23 23.99
C ILE A 253 -6.12 2.82 24.16
N ALA A 254 -6.39 3.99 23.55
CA ALA A 254 -7.70 4.64 23.63
C ALA A 254 -8.85 3.78 23.09
N ARG A 255 -8.61 2.97 22.06
CA ARG A 255 -9.62 2.03 21.53
C ARG A 255 -9.77 0.79 22.39
N TYR A 256 -8.67 0.29 22.94
CA TYR A 256 -8.69 -0.86 23.83
C TYR A 256 -9.46 -0.55 25.11
N SER A 257 -9.31 0.66 25.66
CA SER A 257 -10.00 1.07 26.88
C SER A 257 -11.50 1.33 26.70
N THR A 258 -11.96 1.61 25.47
CA THR A 258 -13.35 2.03 25.19
C THR A 258 -14.22 0.97 24.54
N ASN A 259 -13.64 -0.13 24.03
CA ASN A 259 -14.38 -1.17 23.32
C ASN A 259 -14.35 -2.50 24.09
N GLU A 260 -15.50 -2.91 24.64
CA GLU A 260 -15.64 -4.18 25.38
C GLU A 260 -15.19 -5.39 24.55
N GLY A 261 -15.45 -5.39 23.24
CA GLY A 261 -14.98 -6.44 22.34
C GLY A 261 -13.45 -6.47 22.19
N ALA A 262 -12.76 -5.33 22.31
CA ALA A 262 -11.30 -5.27 22.29
C ALA A 262 -10.68 -5.86 23.55
N GLN A 263 -11.35 -5.73 24.70
CA GLN A 263 -10.92 -6.26 26.00
C GLN A 263 -11.09 -7.79 26.12
N SER A 264 -11.70 -8.44 25.12
CA SER A 264 -11.77 -9.91 25.04
C SER A 264 -10.44 -10.59 24.74
N VAL A 265 -9.41 -9.83 24.34
CA VAL A 265 -8.03 -10.29 24.14
C VAL A 265 -7.08 -9.38 24.91
N SER A 266 -5.86 -9.85 25.23
CA SER A 266 -4.87 -8.97 25.84
C SER A 266 -4.51 -7.80 24.92
N ILE A 267 -3.92 -6.74 25.50
CA ILE A 267 -3.39 -5.60 24.71
C ILE A 267 -2.38 -6.06 23.65
N LEU A 268 -1.59 -7.09 23.94
CA LEU A 268 -0.64 -7.68 22.98
C LEU A 268 -1.37 -8.40 21.86
N GLY A 269 -2.45 -9.15 22.17
CA GLY A 269 -3.36 -9.72 21.19
C GLY A 269 -4.02 -8.65 20.33
N TRP A 270 -4.46 -7.55 20.92
CA TRP A 270 -5.06 -6.41 20.22
C TRP A 270 -4.07 -5.66 19.31
N ILE A 271 -2.81 -5.52 19.71
CA ILE A 271 -1.75 -4.96 18.85
C ILE A 271 -1.41 -5.92 17.71
N SER A 272 -1.48 -7.23 17.98
CA SER A 272 -1.21 -8.28 16.99
C SER A 272 -2.36 -8.46 15.99
N LEU A 273 -3.56 -8.00 16.34
CA LEU A 273 -4.69 -7.89 15.43
C LEU A 273 -4.30 -7.03 14.23
N TYR A 274 -4.83 -7.35 13.04
CA TYR A 274 -4.45 -6.77 11.75
C TYR A 274 -3.02 -7.11 11.27
N ALA A 275 -2.02 -7.16 12.15
CA ALA A 275 -0.66 -7.55 11.80
C ALA A 275 -0.53 -9.06 11.52
N GLY A 276 -1.23 -9.90 12.29
CA GLY A 276 -1.14 -11.36 12.23
C GLY A 276 -2.38 -12.09 11.74
N GLU A 277 -3.56 -11.47 11.76
CA GLU A 277 -4.81 -12.22 11.52
C GLU A 277 -4.99 -12.71 10.08
N GLY A 278 -4.41 -12.01 9.08
CA GLY A 278 -4.74 -12.23 7.68
C GLY A 278 -4.45 -13.66 7.21
N THR A 279 -3.29 -14.20 7.55
CA THR A 279 -2.88 -15.55 7.14
C THR A 279 -3.63 -16.65 7.91
N LEU A 280 -4.02 -16.36 9.15
CA LEU A 280 -4.86 -17.24 9.96
C LEU A 280 -6.28 -17.30 9.40
N ASN A 281 -6.87 -16.14 9.11
CA ASN A 281 -8.19 -16.02 8.51
C ASN A 281 -8.26 -16.66 7.12
N PHE A 282 -7.18 -16.56 6.33
CA PHE A 282 -7.09 -17.26 5.06
C PHE A 282 -7.17 -18.78 5.25
N ASN A 283 -6.40 -19.32 6.20
CA ASN A 283 -6.34 -20.76 6.46
C ASN A 283 -7.65 -21.30 7.06
N GLU A 284 -8.15 -20.66 8.12
CA GLU A 284 -9.34 -21.10 8.86
C GLU A 284 -10.64 -20.96 8.07
N TYR A 285 -10.79 -19.84 7.34
CA TYR A 285 -12.08 -19.46 6.76
C TYR A 285 -12.04 -19.40 5.23
N MET A 286 -11.16 -18.58 4.64
CA MET A 286 -11.18 -18.32 3.18
C MET A 286 -10.95 -19.59 2.37
N TRP A 287 -10.02 -20.44 2.81
CA TRP A 287 -9.74 -21.72 2.18
C TRP A 287 -10.97 -22.64 2.11
N HIS A 288 -11.85 -22.52 3.10
CA HIS A 288 -13.07 -23.31 3.26
C HIS A 288 -14.33 -22.57 2.81
N THR A 289 -14.18 -21.52 1.99
CA THR A 289 -15.33 -20.76 1.49
C THR A 289 -16.26 -21.63 0.64
N LYS A 290 -17.57 -21.36 0.73
CA LYS A 290 -18.62 -22.12 0.02
C LYS A 290 -18.87 -21.62 -1.41
N ALA A 291 -18.41 -20.42 -1.74
CA ALA A 291 -18.62 -19.79 -3.03
C ALA A 291 -17.48 -18.81 -3.35
N TYR A 292 -17.25 -18.56 -4.63
CA TYR A 292 -16.33 -17.52 -5.08
C TYR A 292 -17.13 -16.27 -5.49
N THR A 293 -16.51 -15.10 -5.33
CA THR A 293 -17.11 -13.77 -5.53
C THR A 293 -17.00 -13.26 -6.97
N GLU A 294 -16.46 -14.07 -7.88
CA GLU A 294 -16.53 -13.86 -9.33
C GLU A 294 -16.02 -12.48 -9.81
N GLY A 295 -14.98 -11.97 -9.14
CA GLY A 295 -14.34 -10.70 -9.45
C GLY A 295 -14.97 -9.49 -8.74
N ASP A 296 -16.06 -9.66 -7.99
CA ASP A 296 -16.69 -8.56 -7.26
C ASP A 296 -15.85 -8.09 -6.06
N ASN A 297 -14.96 -8.93 -5.53
CA ASN A 297 -14.12 -8.52 -4.41
C ASN A 297 -12.99 -7.59 -4.89
N CYS A 298 -12.10 -8.04 -5.76
CA CYS A 298 -10.93 -7.25 -6.17
C CYS A 298 -11.12 -6.45 -7.46
N PHE A 299 -12.05 -6.85 -8.33
CA PHE A 299 -12.13 -6.35 -9.72
C PHE A 299 -13.46 -5.67 -10.06
N ALA A 300 -14.26 -5.30 -9.04
CA ALA A 300 -15.57 -4.70 -9.24
C ALA A 300 -15.55 -3.49 -10.19
N PHE A 301 -14.58 -2.58 -10.03
CA PHE A 301 -14.41 -1.44 -10.91
C PHE A 301 -14.19 -1.84 -12.38
N PHE A 302 -13.35 -2.85 -12.63
CA PHE A 302 -13.05 -3.29 -13.99
C PHE A 302 -14.22 -4.03 -14.63
N LYS A 303 -14.99 -4.81 -13.86
CA LYS A 303 -16.24 -5.43 -14.31
C LYS A 303 -17.23 -4.36 -14.77
N ASP A 304 -17.46 -3.36 -13.94
CA ASP A 304 -18.36 -2.23 -14.24
C ASP A 304 -17.91 -1.49 -15.51
N ALA A 305 -16.61 -1.20 -15.62
CA ALA A 305 -16.05 -0.49 -16.77
C ALA A 305 -16.22 -1.20 -18.12
N ILE A 306 -16.40 -2.53 -18.12
CA ILE A 306 -16.66 -3.32 -19.34
C ILE A 306 -18.13 -3.75 -19.47
N GLY A 307 -19.02 -3.24 -18.63
CA GLY A 307 -20.46 -3.50 -18.68
C GLY A 307 -20.90 -4.83 -18.07
N LEU A 308 -20.09 -5.44 -17.20
CA LEU A 308 -20.48 -6.63 -16.44
C LEU A 308 -21.13 -6.25 -15.10
N ASP A 309 -22.12 -7.04 -14.67
CA ASP A 309 -22.79 -6.86 -13.38
C ASP A 309 -21.81 -6.99 -12.21
N THR A 310 -21.91 -6.05 -11.27
CA THR A 310 -21.03 -5.95 -10.10
C THR A 310 -21.58 -4.98 -9.05
N PHE A 311 -20.86 -4.83 -7.94
CA PHE A 311 -21.22 -3.95 -6.84
C PHE A 311 -20.29 -2.72 -6.76
N VAL A 312 -20.88 -1.53 -6.89
CA VAL A 312 -20.20 -0.25 -6.58
C VAL A 312 -20.18 0.02 -5.07
N ASP A 313 -21.28 -0.33 -4.39
CA ASP A 313 -21.43 -0.11 -2.96
C ASP A 313 -20.82 -1.27 -2.14
N LEU A 314 -19.98 -0.90 -1.16
CA LEU A 314 -19.26 -1.85 -0.32
C LEU A 314 -20.21 -2.68 0.55
N PHE A 315 -21.25 -2.08 1.13
CA PHE A 315 -22.13 -2.76 2.07
C PHE A 315 -23.07 -3.73 1.36
N LYS A 316 -23.62 -3.34 0.20
CA LYS A 316 -24.40 -4.23 -0.66
C LYS A 316 -23.58 -5.46 -1.06
N ARG A 317 -22.33 -5.25 -1.50
CA ARG A 317 -21.41 -6.34 -1.82
C ARG A 317 -21.20 -7.29 -0.65
N ARG A 318 -20.91 -6.74 0.53
CA ARG A 318 -20.68 -7.53 1.76
C ARG A 318 -21.91 -8.35 2.13
N ASN A 319 -23.09 -7.76 2.11
CA ASN A 319 -24.34 -8.45 2.47
C ASN A 319 -24.63 -9.60 1.49
N TYR A 320 -24.45 -9.37 0.19
CA TYR A 320 -24.68 -10.39 -0.84
C TYR A 320 -23.69 -11.55 -0.73
N TRP A 321 -22.39 -11.26 -0.72
CA TRP A 321 -21.37 -12.30 -0.74
C TRP A 321 -21.15 -12.95 0.63
N GLY A 322 -21.33 -12.23 1.74
CA GLY A 322 -21.19 -12.79 3.08
C GLY A 322 -22.12 -13.99 3.32
N ALA A 323 -23.38 -13.88 2.90
CA ALA A 323 -24.34 -14.97 3.00
C ALA A 323 -23.97 -16.18 2.12
N LYS A 324 -23.46 -15.95 0.90
CA LYS A 324 -23.12 -17.01 -0.07
C LYS A 324 -21.82 -17.73 0.24
N THR A 325 -20.78 -16.96 0.55
CA THR A 325 -19.42 -17.46 0.82
C THR A 325 -19.33 -18.19 2.16
N GLY A 326 -20.24 -17.86 3.10
CA GLY A 326 -20.25 -18.43 4.45
C GLY A 326 -19.11 -17.91 5.34
N ILE A 327 -18.42 -16.83 4.94
CA ILE A 327 -17.31 -16.23 5.67
C ILE A 327 -17.57 -14.73 5.87
N SER A 328 -16.99 -14.15 6.93
CA SER A 328 -17.22 -12.74 7.26
C SER A 328 -16.56 -11.80 6.24
N PRO A 329 -17.32 -10.96 5.52
CA PRO A 329 -16.75 -10.05 4.52
C PRO A 329 -16.17 -8.77 5.16
N SER A 330 -16.15 -8.70 6.50
CA SER A 330 -15.72 -7.56 7.31
C SER A 330 -14.33 -7.75 7.93
N ILE A 331 -13.71 -8.92 7.79
CA ILE A 331 -12.35 -9.21 8.27
C ILE A 331 -11.36 -9.31 7.10
N PHE A 332 -10.07 -9.40 7.44
CA PHE A 332 -8.98 -9.40 6.47
C PHE A 332 -8.48 -10.81 6.16
N TYR A 333 -8.22 -11.07 4.88
CA TYR A 333 -7.84 -12.38 4.35
C TYR A 333 -6.53 -12.37 3.56
N THR A 334 -5.73 -11.31 3.66
CA THR A 334 -4.58 -11.00 2.78
C THR A 334 -4.98 -10.67 1.33
N PHE A 335 -4.05 -10.17 0.53
CA PHE A 335 -4.28 -10.00 -0.91
C PHE A 335 -4.42 -11.33 -1.66
N ILE A 336 -3.72 -12.39 -1.23
CA ILE A 336 -3.81 -13.73 -1.83
C ILE A 336 -5.19 -14.30 -1.54
N GLY A 337 -5.67 -14.17 -0.30
CA GLY A 337 -7.02 -14.62 0.05
C GLY A 337 -8.11 -13.78 -0.59
N ASP A 338 -7.91 -12.47 -0.75
CA ASP A 338 -8.84 -11.61 -1.49
C ASP A 338 -8.90 -11.97 -3.00
N ILE A 339 -7.80 -12.40 -3.63
CA ILE A 339 -7.82 -12.91 -5.02
C ILE A 339 -8.41 -14.33 -5.07
N PHE A 340 -8.10 -15.17 -4.07
CA PHE A 340 -8.68 -16.50 -3.93
C PHE A 340 -10.20 -16.45 -3.75
N SER A 341 -10.72 -15.43 -3.05
CA SER A 341 -12.16 -15.27 -2.94
C SER A 341 -12.82 -15.00 -4.29
N ASP A 342 -12.13 -14.36 -5.24
CA ASP A 342 -12.66 -14.12 -6.59
C ASP A 342 -12.54 -15.38 -7.48
N PHE A 343 -11.42 -16.10 -7.40
CA PHE A 343 -11.02 -17.06 -8.43
C PHE A 343 -10.69 -18.48 -7.95
N GLY A 344 -10.69 -18.73 -6.64
CA GLY A 344 -10.23 -19.98 -6.05
C GLY A 344 -8.81 -20.33 -6.49
N PHE A 345 -8.59 -21.57 -6.93
CA PHE A 345 -7.28 -22.06 -7.36
C PHE A 345 -6.71 -21.37 -8.61
N LEU A 346 -7.53 -20.67 -9.41
CA LEU A 346 -7.05 -19.85 -10.53
C LEU A 346 -6.22 -18.62 -10.08
N THR A 347 -6.14 -18.37 -8.77
CA THR A 347 -5.21 -17.40 -8.18
C THR A 347 -3.75 -17.66 -8.57
N ILE A 348 -3.32 -18.94 -8.63
CA ILE A 348 -1.92 -19.28 -9.02
C ILE A 348 -1.63 -18.84 -10.46
N PRO A 349 -2.37 -19.29 -11.49
CA PRO A 349 -2.11 -18.85 -12.86
C PRO A 349 -2.30 -17.34 -13.04
N PHE A 350 -3.21 -16.72 -12.28
CA PHE A 350 -3.37 -15.26 -12.28
C PHE A 350 -2.08 -14.55 -11.79
N ILE A 351 -1.58 -14.90 -10.59
CA ILE A 351 -0.36 -14.31 -10.02
C ILE A 351 0.87 -14.61 -10.90
N LEU A 352 0.97 -15.84 -11.44
CA LEU A 352 2.03 -16.20 -12.39
C LEU A 352 2.02 -15.31 -13.62
N THR A 353 0.83 -15.06 -14.19
CA THR A 353 0.68 -14.20 -15.37
C THR A 353 1.14 -12.78 -15.09
N ILE A 354 0.72 -12.20 -13.96
CA ILE A 354 1.15 -10.86 -13.56
C ILE A 354 2.68 -10.81 -13.34
N SER A 355 3.24 -11.76 -12.59
CA SER A 355 4.69 -11.84 -12.37
C SER A 355 5.46 -11.97 -13.68
N PHE A 356 4.99 -12.80 -14.63
CA PHE A 356 5.61 -12.96 -15.94
C PHE A 356 5.60 -11.66 -16.76
N ILE A 357 4.47 -10.94 -16.80
CA ILE A 357 4.35 -9.66 -17.49
C ILE A 357 5.33 -8.64 -16.91
N LEU A 358 5.42 -8.55 -15.58
CA LEU A 358 6.34 -7.64 -14.89
C LEU A 358 7.80 -7.97 -15.19
N ILE A 359 8.18 -9.25 -15.11
CA ILE A 359 9.55 -9.72 -15.42
C ILE A 359 9.92 -9.35 -16.85
N ARG A 360 9.06 -9.63 -17.84
CA ARG A 360 9.29 -9.26 -19.25
C ARG A 360 9.52 -7.76 -19.46
N ARG A 361 8.93 -6.91 -18.60
CA ARG A 361 9.09 -5.46 -18.69
C ARG A 361 10.43 -4.96 -18.17
N ILE A 362 11.12 -5.68 -17.28
CA ILE A 362 12.29 -5.21 -16.53
C ILE A 362 13.55 -6.08 -16.65
N TYR A 363 13.42 -7.38 -16.85
CA TYR A 363 14.53 -8.34 -16.77
C TYR A 363 15.58 -8.11 -17.86
N ARG A 364 16.85 -8.08 -17.44
CA ARG A 364 18.03 -7.86 -18.30
C ARG A 364 17.95 -6.63 -19.21
N LYS A 365 17.11 -5.64 -18.88
CA LYS A 365 17.04 -4.39 -19.64
C LYS A 365 18.02 -3.36 -19.11
N ARG A 366 18.82 -2.80 -20.02
CA ARG A 366 19.70 -1.68 -19.72
C ARG A 366 18.92 -0.38 -19.51
N ILE A 367 17.79 -0.21 -20.19
CA ILE A 367 16.92 0.98 -20.07
C ILE A 367 15.50 0.50 -19.76
N VAL A 368 14.92 1.04 -18.70
CA VAL A 368 13.53 0.79 -18.30
C VAL A 368 12.82 2.14 -18.18
N SER A 369 11.71 2.32 -18.89
CA SER A 369 10.91 3.54 -18.76
C SER A 369 10.26 3.62 -17.38
N SER A 370 10.07 4.82 -16.83
CA SER A 370 9.48 4.98 -15.50
C SER A 370 8.08 4.39 -15.36
N ASN A 371 7.26 4.34 -16.43
CA ASN A 371 5.96 3.65 -16.40
C ASN A 371 6.10 2.13 -16.16
N HIS A 372 7.10 1.47 -16.75
CA HIS A 372 7.33 0.03 -16.52
C HIS A 372 7.77 -0.24 -15.07
N LEU A 373 8.59 0.66 -14.50
CA LEU A 373 8.94 0.57 -13.10
C LEU A 373 7.74 0.87 -12.19
N TYR A 374 6.84 1.76 -12.61
CA TYR A 374 5.61 2.06 -11.87
C TYR A 374 4.69 0.84 -11.75
N TRP A 375 4.57 0.01 -12.80
CA TRP A 375 3.85 -1.28 -12.69
C TRP A 375 4.44 -2.22 -11.65
N LEU A 376 5.78 -2.33 -11.60
CA LEU A 376 6.47 -3.11 -10.56
C LEU A 376 6.20 -2.51 -9.17
N TYR A 377 6.18 -1.19 -9.07
CA TYR A 377 5.87 -0.47 -7.84
C TYR A 377 4.42 -0.70 -7.36
N VAL A 378 3.43 -0.64 -8.25
CA VAL A 378 2.01 -0.94 -7.94
C VAL A 378 1.87 -2.39 -7.44
N TRP A 379 2.55 -3.33 -8.09
CA TRP A 379 2.58 -4.71 -7.61
C TRP A 379 3.25 -4.83 -6.23
N GLY A 380 4.31 -4.07 -6.00
CA GLY A 380 5.01 -4.06 -4.71
C GLY A 380 4.16 -3.49 -3.59
N MET A 381 3.38 -2.45 -3.90
CA MET A 381 2.39 -1.87 -2.99
C MET A 381 1.36 -2.90 -2.56
N LEU A 382 0.85 -3.70 -3.51
CA LEU A 382 -0.02 -4.83 -3.18
C LEU A 382 0.70 -5.84 -2.29
N CYS A 383 1.95 -6.20 -2.59
CA CYS A 383 2.71 -7.19 -1.82
C CYS A 383 3.00 -6.74 -0.37
N ILE A 384 3.32 -5.46 -0.13
CA ILE A 384 3.68 -4.97 1.22
C ILE A 384 2.45 -4.62 2.08
N THR A 385 1.34 -4.20 1.48
CA THR A 385 0.09 -3.94 2.23
C THR A 385 -0.80 -5.18 2.31
N GLY A 386 -0.52 -6.15 1.44
CA GLY A 386 -1.29 -7.36 1.22
C GLY A 386 -1.28 -8.37 2.35
N PHE A 387 -0.47 -8.20 3.40
CA PHE A 387 -0.62 -9.02 4.62
C PHE A 387 -1.97 -8.78 5.31
N THR A 388 -2.63 -7.65 5.02
CA THR A 388 -4.01 -7.38 5.44
C THR A 388 -5.01 -7.74 4.34
N CYS A 389 -4.95 -7.05 3.19
CA CYS A 389 -5.96 -7.16 2.14
C CYS A 389 -5.43 -6.69 0.79
N TYR A 390 -6.20 -6.97 -0.26
CA TYR A 390 -6.00 -6.37 -1.57
C TYR A 390 -6.32 -4.86 -1.51
N THR A 391 -5.28 -4.03 -1.43
CA THR A 391 -5.39 -2.59 -1.13
C THR A 391 -6.20 -1.79 -2.16
N TYR A 392 -6.37 -2.31 -3.37
CA TYR A 392 -7.14 -1.66 -4.44
C TYR A 392 -8.60 -2.12 -4.56
N LYS A 393 -9.10 -2.98 -3.63
CA LYS A 393 -10.36 -3.71 -3.79
C LYS A 393 -11.62 -2.87 -3.68
N VAL A 394 -11.49 -1.68 -3.12
CA VAL A 394 -12.61 -0.72 -3.04
C VAL A 394 -12.73 -0.02 -4.38
N TYR A 395 -13.95 0.18 -4.88
CA TYR A 395 -14.21 0.79 -6.18
C TYR A 395 -13.45 2.10 -6.38
N SER A 396 -13.49 3.02 -5.40
CA SER A 396 -12.76 4.28 -5.46
C SER A 396 -11.24 4.11 -5.47
N ALA A 397 -10.71 3.10 -4.77
CA ALA A 397 -9.27 2.81 -4.75
C ALA A 397 -8.78 2.31 -6.11
N SER A 398 -9.57 1.46 -6.78
CA SER A 398 -9.28 1.04 -8.17
C SER A 398 -9.29 2.23 -9.15
N LEU A 399 -10.24 3.16 -8.99
CA LEU A 399 -10.27 4.39 -9.79
C LEU A 399 -9.03 5.27 -9.54
N ASP A 400 -8.61 5.44 -8.29
CA ASP A 400 -7.42 6.23 -7.95
C ASP A 400 -6.14 5.56 -8.50
N LEU A 401 -6.08 4.23 -8.49
CA LEU A 401 -4.99 3.48 -9.13
C LEU A 401 -4.97 3.74 -10.64
N LEU A 402 -6.13 3.70 -11.30
CA LEU A 402 -6.25 4.01 -12.73
C LEU A 402 -5.77 5.44 -13.02
N CYS A 403 -6.14 6.43 -12.20
CA CYS A 403 -5.62 7.79 -12.32
C CYS A 403 -4.09 7.82 -12.25
N GLY A 404 -3.48 7.12 -11.29
CA GLY A 404 -2.02 6.98 -11.18
C GLY A 404 -1.37 6.37 -12.43
N LEU A 405 -1.98 5.30 -12.98
CA LEU A 405 -1.53 4.65 -14.21
C LEU A 405 -1.60 5.61 -15.42
N ILE A 406 -2.68 6.39 -15.54
CA ILE A 406 -2.85 7.39 -16.60
C ILE A 406 -1.79 8.49 -16.47
N ILE A 407 -1.54 9.01 -15.26
CA ILE A 407 -0.52 10.03 -15.02
C ILE A 407 0.86 9.53 -15.47
N LEU A 408 1.24 8.31 -15.09
CA LEU A 408 2.54 7.74 -15.48
C LEU A 408 2.61 7.39 -16.97
N TYR A 409 1.49 7.02 -17.58
CA TYR A 409 1.40 6.88 -19.03
C TYR A 409 1.64 8.21 -19.73
N LEU A 410 1.00 9.30 -19.30
CA LEU A 410 1.20 10.65 -19.87
C LEU A 410 2.65 11.12 -19.75
N ILE A 411 3.29 10.92 -18.58
CA ILE A 411 4.72 11.22 -18.35
C ILE A 411 5.64 10.43 -19.31
N ASN A 412 5.18 9.28 -19.81
CA ASN A 412 5.93 8.44 -20.74
C ASN A 412 5.42 8.50 -22.18
N SER A 413 4.43 9.35 -22.45
CA SER A 413 3.81 9.48 -23.77
C SER A 413 4.71 10.28 -24.73
N PRO A 414 4.62 10.01 -26.04
CA PRO A 414 5.30 10.81 -27.06
C PRO A 414 4.63 12.19 -27.28
N LEU A 415 3.56 12.51 -26.54
CA LEU A 415 2.79 13.74 -26.71
C LEU A 415 3.67 14.96 -26.36
N GLY A 416 3.94 15.82 -27.34
CA GLY A 416 4.80 16.99 -27.15
C GLY A 416 6.27 16.70 -27.48
N ILE A 417 6.60 16.91 -28.77
CA ILE A 417 7.96 17.05 -29.32
C ILE A 417 8.89 15.84 -29.05
N ASN A 418 8.96 14.94 -30.04
CA ASN A 418 9.84 13.77 -30.12
C ASN A 418 11.33 14.15 -30.29
N SER A 419 11.92 14.85 -29.32
CA SER A 419 13.38 15.06 -29.29
C SER A 419 14.02 14.25 -28.15
N ARG A 420 15.20 13.66 -28.40
CA ARG A 420 16.01 13.02 -27.35
C ARG A 420 16.35 13.99 -26.19
N LYS A 421 16.28 15.31 -26.43
CA LYS A 421 16.51 16.37 -25.43
C LYS A 421 15.39 16.45 -24.36
N ASN A 422 14.22 15.84 -24.61
CA ASN A 422 13.09 15.84 -23.67
C ASN A 422 13.06 14.66 -22.71
N ARG A 423 14.08 13.80 -22.70
CA ARG A 423 14.15 12.63 -21.81
C ARG A 423 15.03 12.92 -20.60
N ILE A 424 14.66 12.38 -19.43
CA ILE A 424 15.47 12.44 -18.21
C ILE A 424 15.98 11.02 -17.91
N PRO A 425 17.25 10.70 -18.21
CA PRO A 425 17.86 9.45 -17.80
C PRO A 425 18.33 9.54 -16.33
N LEU A 426 17.87 8.60 -15.52
CA LEU A 426 18.30 8.40 -14.14
C LEU A 426 19.30 7.26 -14.13
N TYR A 427 20.57 7.60 -13.90
CA TYR A 427 21.66 6.63 -13.85
C TYR A 427 21.84 6.12 -12.42
N PRO A 428 22.09 4.81 -12.23
CA PRO A 428 22.49 4.32 -10.93
C PRO A 428 23.84 4.95 -10.54
N TYR A 429 24.00 5.31 -9.26
CA TYR A 429 25.13 6.08 -8.74
C TYR A 429 26.49 5.45 -9.07
N ASN A 430 26.59 4.12 -9.02
CA ASN A 430 27.84 3.40 -9.23
C ASN A 430 28.32 3.40 -10.70
N ASP A 431 27.45 3.72 -11.66
CA ASP A 431 27.78 3.66 -13.10
C ASP A 431 28.57 4.88 -13.59
N ARG A 432 28.57 5.98 -12.82
CA ARG A 432 29.35 7.20 -13.16
C ARG A 432 30.79 7.21 -12.68
N LYS A 433 31.24 6.23 -11.90
CA LYS A 433 32.68 6.10 -11.59
C LYS A 433 33.46 5.41 -12.72
N ARG A 434 32.77 5.01 -13.80
CA ARG A 434 33.34 4.25 -14.93
C ARG A 434 33.32 5.02 -16.26
N ASN A 435 32.76 6.23 -16.28
CA ASN A 435 32.83 7.20 -17.38
C ASN A 435 33.36 8.51 -16.81
#